data_AF-A0A963NNI5-F1
#
_entry.id   AF-A0A963NNI5-F1
#
_cell.length_a   1.000
_cell.length_b   1.000
_cell.length_c   1.000
_cell.angle_alpha   90.00
_cell.angle_beta   90.00
_cell.angle_gamma   90.00
#
_symmetry.space_group_name_H-M   'P 1'
#
loop_
_entity.id
_entity.type
_entity.pdbx_description
1 polymer ?
#
loop_
_entity_poly.entity_id
_entity_poly.type
_entity_poly.pdbx_seq_one_letter_code
_entity_poly.pdbx_strand_id
1 'polypeptide(L)'
;PANGDRSVIVIDSNFGFGESVVSGEVTPDHFVVNKVTLDITERTISRKEVCCTVDLETQRCHTVEVPFERQTVQSLIDDEVTELAWMGKQIEKHYGRPMDIEWAVDKDLPSGGNIFILQARPETVWSAKTRPVAPAEEAPATGAPPGSAMDYILAGLLSGRKVS
;
A
#
# COMPACT_ATOMS: atom_id res chain seq x y z
N PRO A 1 -5.59 -4.40 10.71
CA PRO A 1 -6.69 -3.42 10.90
C PRO A 1 -7.16 -3.34 12.35
N ALA A 2 -7.95 -2.32 12.72
CA ALA A 2 -8.17 -1.79 14.08
C ALA A 2 -8.44 -2.79 15.23
N ASN A 3 -8.94 -3.99 14.94
CA ASN A 3 -9.26 -5.05 15.92
C ASN A 3 -8.63 -6.42 15.61
N GLY A 4 -7.84 -6.56 14.54
CA GLY A 4 -7.22 -7.83 14.15
C GLY A 4 -8.17 -8.85 13.51
N ASP A 5 -9.36 -8.44 13.05
CA ASP A 5 -10.30 -9.32 12.35
C ASP A 5 -9.67 -9.88 11.06
N ARG A 6 -9.59 -11.22 10.98
CA ARG A 6 -9.01 -11.95 9.84
C ARG A 6 -10.01 -12.25 8.74
N SER A 7 -11.29 -11.99 8.96
CA SER A 7 -12.37 -12.23 8.00
C SER A 7 -12.50 -11.14 6.94
N VAL A 8 -11.78 -10.03 7.12
CA VAL A 8 -11.79 -8.87 6.21
C VAL A 8 -10.42 -8.60 5.62
N ILE A 9 -10.43 -7.87 4.50
CA ILE A 9 -9.28 -7.22 3.90
C ILE A 9 -9.53 -5.72 3.98
N VAL A 10 -8.51 -4.97 4.37
CA VAL A 10 -8.57 -3.51 4.43
C VAL A 10 -7.65 -2.95 3.37
N ILE A 11 -8.15 -1.99 2.61
CA ILE A 11 -7.43 -1.32 1.53
C ILE A 11 -7.52 0.18 1.80
N ASP A 12 -6.36 0.78 2.07
CA ASP A 12 -6.20 2.23 2.10
C ASP A 12 -5.61 2.69 0.77
N SER A 13 -6.18 3.74 0.17
CA SER A 13 -5.78 4.21 -1.16
C SER A 13 -5.81 5.74 -1.27
N ASN A 14 -4.89 6.30 -2.05
CA ASN A 14 -4.81 7.73 -2.30
C ASN A 14 -4.50 7.99 -3.77
N PHE A 15 -4.72 9.22 -4.24
CA PHE A 15 -4.20 9.64 -5.54
C PHE A 15 -2.68 9.81 -5.48
N GLY A 16 -2.02 9.51 -6.60
CA GLY A 16 -0.58 9.67 -6.72
C GLY A 16 0.21 8.62 -5.93
N PHE A 17 1.47 8.93 -5.63
CA PHE A 17 2.36 8.05 -4.90
C PHE A 17 2.02 7.97 -3.41
N GLY A 18 2.21 6.79 -2.83
CA GLY A 18 1.90 6.48 -1.43
C GLY A 18 2.71 7.28 -0.41
N GLU A 19 3.75 8.01 -0.83
CA GLU A 19 4.55 8.89 0.05
C GLU A 19 3.68 9.92 0.79
N SER A 20 2.65 10.45 0.13
CA SER A 20 1.67 11.38 0.71
C SER A 20 0.84 10.79 1.86
N VAL A 21 0.65 9.47 1.88
CA VAL A 21 -0.04 8.76 2.96
C VAL A 21 0.94 8.49 4.10
N VAL A 22 2.18 8.14 3.77
CA VAL A 22 3.24 7.85 4.76
C VAL A 22 3.67 9.10 5.53
N SER A 23 3.67 10.27 4.90
CA SER A 23 3.95 11.56 5.56
C SER A 23 2.83 12.00 6.51
N GLY A 24 1.65 11.38 6.43
CA GLY A 24 0.46 11.76 7.20
C GLY A 24 -0.21 13.04 6.71
N GLU A 25 0.19 13.56 5.54
CA GLU A 25 -0.35 14.80 4.97
C GLU A 25 -1.73 14.61 4.35
N VAL A 26 -2.07 13.38 3.94
CA VAL A 26 -3.34 13.07 3.29
C VAL A 26 -4.03 11.89 3.96
N THR A 27 -5.32 12.06 4.27
CA THR A 27 -6.18 10.95 4.70
C THR A 27 -6.58 10.13 3.46
N PRO A 28 -6.22 8.83 3.39
CA PRO A 28 -6.58 7.99 2.26
C PRO A 28 -8.07 7.63 2.28
N ASP A 29 -8.59 7.20 1.13
CA ASP A 29 -9.83 6.46 1.08
C ASP A 29 -9.64 5.10 1.76
N HIS A 30 -10.67 4.66 2.48
CA HIS A 30 -10.66 3.43 3.25
C HIS A 30 -11.76 2.47 2.77
N PHE A 31 -11.36 1.26 2.43
CA PHE A 31 -12.26 0.20 1.99
C PHE A 31 -12.10 -1.03 2.89
N VAL A 32 -13.23 -1.61 3.29
CA VAL A 32 -13.29 -2.91 3.98
C VAL A 32 -13.97 -3.90 3.05
N VAL A 33 -13.32 -5.03 2.81
CA VAL A 33 -13.78 -6.07 1.88
C VAL A 33 -13.93 -7.39 2.63
N ASN A 34 -15.06 -8.08 2.44
CA ASN A 34 -15.26 -9.42 2.97
C ASN A 34 -14.30 -10.41 2.28
N LYS A 35 -13.46 -11.12 3.04
CA LYS A 35 -12.44 -12.01 2.46
C LYS A 35 -13.02 -13.24 1.76
N VAL A 36 -14.26 -13.64 2.08
CA VAL A 36 -14.92 -14.80 1.49
C VAL A 36 -15.61 -14.41 0.18
N THR A 37 -16.51 -13.42 0.23
CA THR A 37 -17.34 -13.02 -0.91
C THR A 37 -16.65 -12.02 -1.84
N LEU A 38 -15.64 -11.30 -1.34
CA LEU A 38 -14.97 -10.17 -2.00
C LEU A 38 -15.87 -8.94 -2.21
N ASP A 39 -17.00 -8.88 -1.49
CA ASP A 39 -17.87 -7.71 -1.49
C ASP A 39 -17.26 -6.59 -0.65
N ILE A 40 -17.38 -5.36 -1.14
CA ILE A 40 -17.01 -4.15 -0.40
C ILE A 40 -18.10 -3.88 0.64
N THR A 41 -17.78 -4.07 1.92
CA THR A 41 -18.73 -3.93 3.03
C THR A 41 -18.76 -2.52 3.61
N GLU A 42 -17.64 -1.80 3.53
CA GLU A 42 -17.54 -0.41 4.00
C GLU A 42 -16.70 0.43 3.04
N ARG A 43 -17.08 1.70 2.89
CA ARG A 43 -16.36 2.71 2.11
C ARG A 43 -16.33 4.03 2.88
N THR A 44 -15.15 4.58 3.07
CA THR A 44 -14.96 5.95 3.54
C THR A 44 -14.13 6.68 2.49
N ILE A 45 -14.74 7.66 1.81
CA ILE A 45 -14.04 8.48 0.82
C ILE A 45 -13.57 9.76 1.51
N SER A 46 -12.27 9.98 1.54
CA SER A 46 -11.65 11.12 2.17
C SER A 46 -11.41 12.24 1.16
N ARG A 47 -11.42 13.48 1.67
CA ARG A 47 -11.07 14.66 0.87
C ARG A 47 -9.54 14.70 0.70
N LYS A 48 -9.09 14.51 -0.53
CA LYS A 48 -7.67 14.45 -0.91
C LYS A 48 -7.29 15.76 -1.57
N GLU A 49 -6.74 16.69 -0.81
CA GLU A 49 -6.42 18.05 -1.27
C GLU A 49 -5.15 18.11 -2.11
N VAL A 50 -4.19 17.23 -1.81
CA VAL A 50 -2.90 17.12 -2.49
C VAL A 50 -2.58 15.67 -2.81
N CYS A 51 -1.72 15.45 -3.80
CA CYS A 51 -1.13 14.15 -4.10
C CYS A 51 0.31 14.29 -4.57
N CYS A 52 1.12 13.26 -4.34
CA CYS A 52 2.48 13.19 -4.84
C CYS A 52 2.51 12.58 -6.26
N THR A 53 3.21 13.19 -7.19
CA THR A 53 3.38 12.67 -8.57
C THR A 53 4.82 12.87 -9.04
N VAL A 54 5.15 12.32 -10.22
CA VAL A 54 6.45 12.52 -10.85
C VAL A 54 6.48 13.85 -11.60
N ASP A 55 7.49 14.65 -11.30
CA ASP A 55 7.92 15.76 -12.13
C ASP A 55 8.55 15.22 -13.41
N LEU A 56 7.94 15.46 -14.57
CA LEU A 56 8.45 14.91 -15.83
C LEU A 56 9.79 15.54 -16.26
N GLU A 57 10.12 16.75 -15.80
CA GLU A 57 11.38 17.41 -16.15
C GLU A 57 12.52 16.94 -15.24
N THR A 58 12.29 16.93 -13.94
CA THR A 58 13.32 16.61 -12.94
C THR A 58 13.36 15.12 -12.57
N GLN A 59 12.36 14.34 -12.97
CA GLN A 59 12.18 12.92 -12.63
C GLN A 59 12.19 12.68 -11.12
N ARG A 60 11.65 13.64 -10.35
CA ARG A 60 11.55 13.58 -8.90
C ARG A 60 10.09 13.59 -8.46
N CYS A 61 9.84 13.06 -7.26
CA CYS A 61 8.56 13.21 -6.61
C CYS A 61 8.33 14.69 -6.26
N HIS A 62 7.13 15.21 -6.57
CA HIS A 62 6.66 16.49 -6.05
C HIS A 62 5.18 16.39 -5.64
N THR A 63 4.74 17.30 -4.77
CA THR A 63 3.35 17.41 -4.35
C THR A 63 2.60 18.39 -5.26
N VAL A 64 1.44 17.99 -5.76
CA VAL A 64 0.50 18.85 -6.51
C VAL A 64 -0.85 18.93 -5.82
N GLU A 65 -1.57 20.02 -6.05
CA GLU A 65 -2.98 20.14 -5.67
C GLU A 65 -3.86 19.23 -6.53
N VAL A 66 -4.78 18.51 -5.89
CA VAL A 66 -5.82 17.75 -6.58
C VAL A 66 -6.93 18.73 -6.97
N PRO A 67 -7.39 18.74 -8.23
CA PRO A 67 -8.50 19.59 -8.67
C PRO A 67 -9.72 19.43 -7.76
N PHE A 68 -10.37 20.54 -7.37
CA PHE A 68 -11.46 20.56 -6.39
C PHE A 68 -12.53 19.49 -6.64
N GLU A 69 -12.93 19.31 -7.90
CA GLU A 69 -13.93 18.33 -8.35
C GLU A 69 -13.52 16.87 -8.12
N ARG A 70 -12.21 16.60 -8.03
CA ARG A 70 -11.66 15.26 -7.81
C ARG A 70 -11.36 14.98 -6.34
N GLN A 71 -11.28 15.99 -5.48
CA GLN A 71 -10.82 15.81 -4.09
C GLN A 71 -11.70 14.84 -3.29
N THR A 72 -12.99 14.75 -3.60
CA THR A 72 -13.97 13.87 -2.94
C THR A 72 -14.38 12.67 -3.79
N VAL A 73 -13.68 12.44 -4.90
CA VAL A 73 -13.88 11.25 -5.74
C VAL A 73 -13.06 10.11 -5.15
N GLN A 74 -13.60 8.89 -5.22
CA GLN A 74 -12.86 7.68 -4.83
C GLN A 74 -11.63 7.48 -5.71
N SER A 75 -10.51 7.10 -5.09
CA SER A 75 -9.23 6.91 -5.78
C SER A 75 -9.14 5.59 -6.55
N LEU A 76 -9.96 4.60 -6.18
CA LEU A 76 -10.13 3.33 -6.87
C LEU A 76 -11.55 3.16 -7.37
N ILE A 77 -11.71 2.50 -8.51
CA ILE A 77 -13.02 1.98 -8.92
C ILE A 77 -13.30 0.64 -8.22
N ASP A 78 -14.57 0.25 -8.13
CA ASP A 78 -14.99 -0.96 -7.42
C ASP A 78 -14.26 -2.22 -7.93
N ASP A 79 -14.10 -2.35 -9.25
CA ASP A 79 -13.40 -3.49 -9.86
C ASP A 79 -11.94 -3.59 -9.40
N GLU A 80 -11.24 -2.46 -9.26
CA GLU A 80 -9.85 -2.43 -8.76
C GLU A 80 -9.79 -2.81 -7.28
N VAL A 81 -10.76 -2.37 -6.47
CA VAL A 81 -10.84 -2.74 -5.04
C VAL A 81 -11.05 -4.25 -4.90
N THR A 82 -11.96 -4.83 -5.69
CA THR A 82 -12.22 -6.28 -5.69
C THR A 82 -11.00 -7.07 -6.21
N GLU A 83 -10.33 -6.59 -7.25
CA GLU A 83 -9.11 -7.21 -7.79
C GLU A 83 -7.97 -7.18 -6.77
N LEU A 84 -7.72 -6.04 -6.12
CA LEU A 84 -6.75 -5.91 -5.03
C LEU A 84 -7.05 -6.85 -3.87
N ALA A 85 -8.32 -6.95 -3.45
CA ALA A 85 -8.72 -7.87 -2.40
C ALA A 85 -8.48 -9.33 -2.80
N TRP A 86 -8.77 -9.70 -4.05
CA TRP A 86 -8.46 -11.03 -4.57
C TRP A 86 -6.96 -11.32 -4.56
N MET A 87 -6.13 -10.38 -5.04
CA MET A 87 -4.67 -10.49 -5.05
C MET A 87 -4.12 -10.63 -3.63
N GLY A 88 -4.57 -9.78 -2.69
CA GLY A 88 -4.18 -9.83 -1.29
C GLY A 88 -4.48 -11.18 -0.63
N LYS A 89 -5.65 -11.77 -0.94
CA LYS A 89 -6.01 -13.12 -0.50
C LYS A 89 -5.09 -14.20 -1.08
N GLN A 90 -4.67 -14.09 -2.35
CA GLN A 90 -3.71 -15.03 -2.93
C GLN A 90 -2.33 -14.91 -2.30
N ILE A 91 -1.88 -13.69 -2.02
CA ILE A 91 -0.60 -13.40 -1.37
C ILE A 91 -0.59 -13.95 0.07
N GLU A 92 -1.63 -13.66 0.86
CA GLU A 92 -1.80 -14.23 2.21
C GLU A 92 -1.78 -15.77 2.18
N LYS A 93 -2.50 -16.38 1.23
CA LYS A 93 -2.50 -17.85 1.05
C LYS A 93 -1.11 -18.38 0.72
N HIS A 94 -0.35 -17.70 -0.14
CA HIS A 94 1.00 -18.10 -0.52
C HIS A 94 1.97 -18.08 0.68
N TYR A 95 1.92 -17.04 1.51
CA TYR A 95 2.79 -16.90 2.69
C TYR A 95 2.26 -17.61 3.95
N GLY A 96 1.00 -18.07 3.93
CA GLY A 96 0.35 -18.79 5.04
C GLY A 96 0.15 -17.95 6.30
N ARG A 97 0.18 -16.61 6.18
CA ARG A 97 0.06 -15.67 7.30
C ARG A 97 -0.49 -14.32 6.81
N PRO A 98 -1.07 -13.48 7.69
CA PRO A 98 -1.50 -12.14 7.32
C PRO A 98 -0.35 -11.32 6.76
N MET A 99 -0.62 -10.59 5.69
CA MET A 99 0.37 -9.81 4.94
C MET A 99 -0.03 -8.33 4.91
N ASP A 100 0.98 -7.47 4.97
CA ASP A 100 0.93 -6.06 4.68
C ASP A 100 1.52 -5.86 3.27
N ILE A 101 0.76 -5.22 2.37
CA ILE A 101 1.00 -5.22 0.94
C ILE A 101 0.94 -3.79 0.42
N GLU A 102 2.03 -3.34 -0.20
CA GLU A 102 2.09 -2.09 -0.94
C GLU A 102 1.87 -2.37 -2.42
N TRP A 103 1.05 -1.55 -3.06
CA TRP A 103 0.63 -1.72 -4.44
C TRP A 103 0.51 -0.36 -5.13
N ALA A 104 0.46 -0.38 -6.46
CA ALA A 104 0.16 0.78 -7.29
C ALA A 104 -0.83 0.41 -8.38
N VAL A 105 -1.60 1.40 -8.84
CA VAL A 105 -2.51 1.28 -9.98
C VAL A 105 -2.04 2.21 -11.08
N ASP A 106 -1.79 1.65 -12.26
CA ASP A 106 -1.51 2.41 -13.47
C ASP A 106 -2.82 2.79 -14.18
N LYS A 107 -3.19 4.07 -14.11
CA LYS A 107 -4.45 4.56 -14.69
C LYS A 107 -4.44 4.65 -16.22
N ASP A 108 -3.30 4.45 -16.87
CA ASP A 108 -3.19 4.38 -18.33
C ASP A 108 -3.44 2.96 -18.87
N LEU A 109 -3.40 1.94 -17.99
CA LEU A 109 -3.73 0.57 -18.32
C LEU A 109 -5.22 0.26 -18.06
N PRO A 110 -5.82 -0.67 -18.84
CA PRO A 110 -7.19 -1.10 -18.59
C PRO A 110 -7.31 -1.83 -17.25
N SER A 111 -8.49 -1.73 -16.63
CA SER A 111 -8.87 -2.54 -15.46
C SER A 111 -8.70 -4.04 -15.74
N GLY A 112 -8.28 -4.82 -14.74
CA GLY A 112 -7.98 -6.25 -14.89
C GLY A 112 -6.53 -6.56 -15.28
N GLY A 113 -5.66 -5.55 -15.22
CA GLY A 113 -4.22 -5.70 -15.49
C GLY A 113 -3.39 -4.46 -15.13
N ASN A 114 -3.97 -3.52 -14.39
CA ASN A 114 -3.36 -2.25 -14.05
C ASN A 114 -2.82 -2.19 -12.62
N ILE A 115 -2.95 -3.26 -11.84
CA ILE A 115 -2.47 -3.33 -10.46
C ILE A 115 -1.10 -4.01 -10.41
N PHE A 116 -0.16 -3.36 -9.71
CA PHE A 116 1.19 -3.86 -9.48
C PHE A 116 1.45 -3.97 -7.98
N ILE A 117 2.01 -5.10 -7.55
CA ILE A 117 2.46 -5.31 -6.17
C ILE A 117 3.90 -4.80 -6.06
N LEU A 118 4.12 -3.84 -5.16
CA LEU A 118 5.43 -3.22 -4.93
C LEU A 118 6.20 -3.93 -3.81
N GLN A 119 5.50 -4.23 -2.71
CA GLN A 119 6.06 -4.92 -1.55
C GLN A 119 5.01 -5.82 -0.92
N ALA A 120 5.43 -6.97 -0.39
CA ALA A 120 4.62 -7.79 0.50
C ALA A 120 5.46 -8.24 1.70
N ARG A 121 5.05 -7.88 2.91
CA ARG A 121 5.74 -8.25 4.16
C ARG A 121 4.75 -8.83 5.18
N PRO A 122 5.18 -9.74 6.06
CA PRO A 122 4.31 -10.23 7.13
C PRO A 122 3.75 -9.08 7.97
N GLU A 123 2.47 -9.17 8.32
CA GLU A 123 1.85 -8.23 9.26
C GLU A 123 2.40 -8.48 10.67
N THR A 124 2.98 -7.45 11.28
CA THR A 124 3.70 -7.56 12.57
C THR A 124 2.97 -6.92 13.75
N VAL A 125 2.01 -6.03 13.51
CA VAL A 125 1.34 -5.25 14.58
C VAL A 125 0.41 -6.13 15.41
N TRP A 126 -0.31 -7.08 14.81
CA TRP A 126 -1.17 -8.02 15.55
C TRP A 126 -0.47 -9.33 15.89
N SER A 127 0.49 -9.77 15.06
CA SER A 127 1.29 -10.96 15.36
C SER A 127 2.07 -10.85 16.68
N ALA A 128 2.50 -9.63 17.06
CA ALA A 128 3.21 -9.36 18.31
C ALA A 128 2.33 -9.40 19.58
N LYS A 129 1.02 -9.17 19.47
CA LYS A 129 0.09 -9.22 20.63
C LYS A 129 -0.17 -10.64 21.15
N THR A 130 0.14 -11.66 20.36
CA THR A 130 -0.12 -13.07 20.70
C THR A 130 1.10 -13.86 21.19
N ARG A 131 2.16 -13.21 21.69
CA ARG A 131 3.29 -13.94 22.28
C ARG A 131 3.92 -13.17 23.44
N PRO A 132 3.77 -13.62 24.71
CA PRO A 132 4.70 -13.20 25.75
C PRO A 132 6.02 -13.90 25.44
N VAL A 133 7.00 -13.15 24.93
CA VAL A 133 8.37 -13.62 24.79
C VAL A 133 9.19 -12.97 25.90
N ALA A 134 9.81 -13.81 26.73
CA ALA A 134 10.76 -13.42 27.76
C ALA A 134 11.95 -12.64 27.16
N PRO A 135 12.65 -11.79 27.94
CA PRO A 135 13.66 -10.89 27.39
C PRO A 135 14.92 -11.65 26.96
N ALA A 136 15.48 -11.26 25.81
CA ALA A 136 16.80 -11.70 25.34
C ALA A 136 17.71 -10.46 25.18
N GLU A 137 18.96 -10.64 25.61
CA GLU A 137 20.06 -9.67 25.74
C GLU A 137 20.49 -8.97 24.44
N GLU A 138 20.99 -7.73 24.61
CA GLU A 138 21.57 -6.84 23.60
C GLU A 138 23.01 -7.21 23.20
N ALA A 139 23.33 -7.07 21.90
CA ALA A 139 24.68 -6.75 21.37
C ALA A 139 24.57 -6.27 19.89
N PRO A 140 25.61 -5.64 19.29
CA PRO A 140 25.80 -4.20 19.24
C PRO A 140 25.62 -3.59 17.83
N ALA A 141 25.46 -2.26 17.80
CA ALA A 141 25.26 -1.43 16.63
C ALA A 141 26.50 -1.34 15.72
N THR A 142 26.30 -1.46 14.41
CA THR A 142 27.24 -0.93 13.40
C THR A 142 26.48 0.01 12.47
N GLY A 143 26.98 1.24 12.37
CA GLY A 143 26.37 2.33 11.61
C GLY A 143 26.74 2.31 10.13
N ALA A 144 25.77 2.63 9.29
CA ALA A 144 25.91 3.15 7.94
C ALA A 144 24.85 4.26 7.75
N PRO A 145 25.11 5.33 6.98
CA PRO A 145 24.21 6.48 6.89
C PRO A 145 22.92 6.11 6.14
N PRO A 146 21.76 6.74 6.45
CA PRO A 146 20.50 6.41 5.82
C PRO A 146 20.42 7.09 4.44
N GLY A 147 20.73 6.35 3.38
CA GLY A 147 20.11 6.59 2.08
C GLY A 147 18.62 6.27 2.19
N SER A 148 17.76 7.09 1.60
CA SER A 148 16.32 6.87 1.69
C SER A 148 15.94 5.54 1.06
N ALA A 149 14.89 4.88 1.54
CA ALA A 149 14.40 3.63 0.94
C ALA A 149 14.10 3.80 -0.57
N MET A 150 13.81 5.02 -1.02
CA MET A 150 13.59 5.38 -2.42
C MET A 150 14.84 5.28 -3.29
N ASP A 151 16.04 5.56 -2.75
CA ASP A 151 17.29 5.42 -3.51
C ASP A 151 17.54 3.95 -3.90
N TYR A 152 17.10 3.00 -3.06
CA TYR A 152 17.18 1.57 -3.35
C TYR A 152 16.08 1.09 -4.31
N ILE A 153 14.86 1.62 -4.19
CA ILE A 153 13.71 1.22 -5.04
C ILE A 153 13.90 1.73 -6.48
N LEU A 154 14.38 2.96 -6.66
CA LEU A 154 14.69 3.52 -7.98
C LEU A 154 15.83 2.77 -8.69
N ALA A 155 16.85 2.34 -7.95
CA ALA A 155 17.92 1.50 -8.49
C ALA A 155 17.41 0.11 -8.93
N GLY A 156 16.39 -0.43 -8.25
CA GLY A 156 15.75 -1.69 -8.59
C GLY A 156 14.87 -1.62 -9.85
N LEU A 157 14.09 -0.54 -10.01
CA LEU A 157 13.20 -0.33 -11.15
C LEU A 157 13.94 -0.21 -12.49
N LEU A 158 15.14 0.38 -12.49
CA LEU A 158 15.97 0.54 -13.70
C LEU A 158 16.71 -0.74 -14.12
N SER A 159 16.79 -1.75 -13.25
CA SER A 159 17.56 -2.98 -13.51
C SER A 159 16.73 -4.21 -13.86
N GLY A 160 15.40 -4.04 -14.01
CA GLY A 160 14.46 -4.97 -14.64
C GLY A 160 14.91 -6.43 -14.71
N ARG A 161 14.99 -7.13 -13.58
CA ARG A 161 15.20 -8.58 -13.60
C ARG A 161 13.87 -9.26 -13.87
N LYS A 162 13.73 -9.82 -15.08
CA LYS A 162 12.75 -10.88 -15.32
C LYS A 162 13.12 -12.07 -14.44
N VAL A 163 12.25 -12.43 -13.51
CA VAL A 163 12.30 -13.72 -12.84
C VAL A 163 11.64 -14.71 -13.80
N SER A 164 12.44 -15.62 -14.36
CA SER A 164 12.02 -16.78 -15.16
C SER A 164 11.51 -17.91 -14.28
#